data_AF-A0A955SFD2-F1
#
_entry.id   AF-A0A955SFD2-F1
#
_cell.length_a   1.000
_cell.length_b   1.000
_cell.length_c   1.000
_cell.angle_alpha   90.00
_cell.angle_beta   90.00
_cell.angle_gamma   90.00
#
_symmetry.space_group_name_H-M   'P 1'
#
loop_
_entity.id
_entity.type
_entity.pdbx_description
1 polymer ?
#
loop_
_entity_poly.entity_id
_entity_poly.type
_entity_poly.pdbx_seq_one_letter_code
_entity_poly.pdbx_strand_id
1 'polypeptide(L)' 'KGDKDAPAVETISGSLTVTGCLFAMDRPHILVHEDAGAPIIYGNRYKGEKRVEVKSKGEGKFATD' A
#
# COMPACT_ATOMS: atom_id res chain seq x y z
N LYS A 1 2.40 -5.05 20.84
CA LYS A 1 2.46 -3.59 20.57
C LYS A 1 2.82 -3.48 19.10
N GLY A 2 1.88 -3.11 18.23
CA GLY A 2 2.15 -3.03 16.79
C GLY A 2 3.26 -2.02 16.55
N ASP A 3 4.29 -2.43 15.83
CA ASP A 3 5.41 -1.58 15.51
C ASP A 3 4.86 -0.37 14.73
N LYS A 4 5.04 0.84 15.28
CA LYS A 4 4.47 2.05 14.66
C LYS A 4 5.16 2.36 13.33
N ASP A 5 6.30 1.74 13.10
CA ASP A 5 7.13 1.90 11.92
C ASP A 5 6.84 0.82 10.86
N ALA A 6 6.11 -0.25 11.20
CA ALA A 6 5.74 -1.29 10.25
C ALA A 6 4.56 -0.85 9.37
N PRO A 7 4.63 -1.09 8.04
CA PRO A 7 3.53 -0.82 7.14
C PRO A 7 2.29 -1.64 7.51
N ALA A 8 1.10 -1.08 7.26
CA ALA A 8 -0.14 -1.82 7.50
C ALA A 8 -0.32 -2.99 6.52
N VAL A 9 0.19 -2.86 5.29
CA VAL A 9 0.25 -3.91 4.28
C VAL A 9 1.63 -3.89 3.63
N GLU A 10 2.25 -5.06 3.50
CA GLU A 10 3.55 -5.23 2.84
C GLU A 10 3.48 -6.35 1.82
N THR A 11 4.07 -6.17 0.64
CA THR A 11 4.19 -7.22 -0.37
C THR A 11 5.60 -7.29 -0.89
N ILE A 12 6.25 -8.42 -0.65
CA ILE A 12 7.62 -8.70 -1.07
C ILE A 12 7.64 -9.16 -2.53
N SER A 13 6.79 -10.12 -2.89
CA SER A 13 6.67 -10.66 -4.26
C SER A 13 5.23 -11.06 -4.59
N GLY A 14 4.96 -11.39 -5.86
CA GLY A 14 3.64 -11.85 -6.30
C GLY A 14 2.67 -10.69 -6.60
N SER A 15 1.38 -10.88 -6.37
CA SER A 15 0.34 -9.88 -6.69
C SER A 15 -0.31 -9.30 -5.44
N LEU A 16 -0.52 -7.98 -5.41
CA LEU A 16 -1.22 -7.29 -4.33
C LEU A 16 -2.47 -6.58 -4.87
N THR A 17 -3.62 -6.77 -4.21
CA THR A 17 -4.82 -5.95 -4.40
C THR A 17 -5.27 -5.39 -3.05
N VAL A 18 -5.37 -4.07 -2.97
CA VAL A 18 -5.88 -3.34 -1.78
C VAL A 18 -6.98 -2.39 -2.23
N THR A 19 -8.22 -2.72 -1.85
CA THR A 19 -9.39 -1.95 -2.29
C THR A 19 -10.43 -1.75 -1.20
N GLY A 20 -11.04 -0.56 -1.16
CA GLY A 20 -12.15 -0.26 -0.23
C GLY A 20 -11.74 -0.16 1.24
N CYS A 21 -10.43 -0.06 1.53
CA CYS A 21 -9.91 -0.03 2.90
C CYS A 21 -9.90 1.39 3.49
N LEU A 22 -9.96 1.49 4.82
CA LEU A 22 -9.71 2.72 5.58
C LEU A 22 -8.39 2.60 6.33
N PHE A 23 -7.42 3.46 6.00
CA PHE A 23 -6.15 3.60 6.71
C PHE A 23 -6.24 4.77 7.69
N ALA A 24 -6.61 4.48 8.94
CA ALA A 24 -6.86 5.50 9.97
C ALA A 24 -5.67 5.76 10.91
N MET A 25 -4.67 4.90 10.89
CA MET A 25 -3.53 4.97 11.81
C MET A 25 -2.41 5.85 11.27
N ASP A 26 -1.74 6.52 12.20
CA ASP A 26 -0.51 7.26 11.92
C ASP A 26 0.70 6.30 11.85
N ARG A 27 0.83 5.59 10.73
CA ARG A 27 1.93 4.70 10.37
C ARG A 27 2.03 4.55 8.85
N PRO A 28 3.11 3.98 8.28
CA PRO A 28 3.12 3.63 6.86
C PRO A 28 1.93 2.74 6.50
N HIS A 29 1.29 3.01 5.36
CA HIS A 29 0.03 2.33 5.01
C HIS A 29 0.29 1.12 4.13
N ILE A 30 1.02 1.28 3.03
CA ILE A 30 1.28 0.20 2.08
C ILE A 30 2.72 0.30 1.60
N LEU A 31 3.45 -0.82 1.65
CA LEU A 31 4.78 -0.97 1.07
C LEU A 31 4.76 -2.11 0.04
N VAL A 32 5.13 -1.82 -1.21
CA VAL A 32 5.28 -2.80 -2.28
C VAL A 32 6.73 -2.84 -2.71
N HIS A 33 7.40 -3.98 -2.57
CA HIS A 33 8.80 -4.17 -2.93
C HIS A 33 9.01 -4.38 -4.43
N GLU A 34 10.27 -4.35 -4.87
CA GLU A 34 10.65 -4.43 -6.29
C GLU A 34 10.21 -5.72 -6.97
N ASP A 35 10.25 -6.85 -6.25
CA ASP A 35 9.93 -8.19 -6.76
C ASP A 35 8.42 -8.47 -6.80
N ALA A 36 7.60 -7.53 -6.31
CA ALA A 36 6.16 -7.61 -6.46
C ALA A 36 5.78 -7.28 -7.91
N GLY A 37 4.83 -8.04 -8.46
CA GLY A 37 4.16 -7.70 -9.72
C GLY A 37 3.32 -6.43 -9.58
N ALA A 38 2.64 -6.05 -10.66
CA ALA A 38 1.83 -4.84 -10.73
C ALA A 38 0.73 -4.82 -9.63
N PRO A 39 0.84 -3.95 -8.60
CA PRO A 39 -0.17 -3.88 -7.55
C PRO A 39 -1.42 -3.11 -8.02
N ILE A 40 -2.58 -3.49 -7.50
CA ILE A 40 -3.84 -2.77 -7.66
C ILE A 40 -4.19 -2.12 -6.32
N ILE A 41 -4.06 -0.80 -6.22
CA ILE A 41 -4.36 -0.05 -5.00
C ILE A 41 -5.38 1.03 -5.37
N TYR A 42 -6.65 0.80 -5.05
CA TYR A 42 -7.76 1.61 -5.56
C TYR A 42 -8.91 1.78 -4.54
N GLY A 43 -9.57 2.95 -4.55
CA GLY A 43 -10.77 3.18 -3.73
C GLY A 43 -10.53 3.08 -2.23
N ASN A 44 -9.31 3.41 -1.77
CA ASN A 44 -8.95 3.41 -0.36
C ASN A 44 -9.06 4.82 0.23
N ARG A 45 -9.49 4.91 1.49
CA ARG A 45 -9.56 6.17 2.24
C ARG A 45 -8.39 6.27 3.22
N TYR A 46 -7.72 7.41 3.23
CA TYR A 46 -6.58 7.68 4.13
C TYR A 46 -6.96 8.79 5.09
N LYS A 47 -6.85 8.52 6.40
CA LYS A 47 -7.02 9.56 7.42
C LYS A 47 -5.67 10.25 7.61
N GLY A 48 -5.56 11.49 7.15
CA GLY A 48 -4.30 12.22 7.13
C GLY A 48 -3.47 11.92 5.88
N GLU A 49 -2.16 12.06 5.98
CA GLU A 49 -1.27 11.91 4.83
C GLU A 49 -1.22 10.47 4.32
N LYS A 50 -1.41 10.30 3.02
CA LYS A 50 -1.29 9.01 2.33
C LYS A 50 0.17 8.57 2.30
N ARG A 51 0.51 7.46 2.97
CA ARG A 51 1.86 6.87 2.99
C ARG A 51 1.89 5.52 2.29
N VAL A 52 1.88 5.57 0.96
CA VAL A 52 1.97 4.39 0.08
C VAL A 52 3.28 4.47 -0.70
N GLU A 53 4.13 3.47 -0.53
CA GLU A 53 5.40 3.34 -1.23
C GLU A 53 5.36 2.13 -2.17
N VAL A 54 5.69 2.35 -3.44
CA VAL A 54 5.68 1.31 -4.47
C VAL A 54 7.02 1.32 -5.18
N LYS A 55 7.79 0.25 -4.97
CA LYS A 55 9.10 0.00 -5.61
C LYS A 55 9.01 -0.99 -6.76
N SER A 56 7.87 -1.65 -6.95
CA SER A 56 7.63 -2.60 -8.04
C SER A 56 8.00 -1.98 -9.39
N LYS A 57 8.67 -2.77 -10.24
CA LYS A 57 9.01 -2.41 -11.62
C LYS A 57 7.88 -2.70 -12.61
N GLY A 58 6.79 -3.34 -12.17
CA GLY A 58 5.62 -3.62 -13.00
C GLY A 58 4.70 -2.41 -13.12
N GLU A 59 4.03 -2.26 -14.28
CA GLU A 59 3.02 -1.20 -14.49
C GLU A 59 1.80 -1.43 -13.59
N GLY A 60 1.79 -0.82 -12.40
CA GLY A 60 0.67 -0.86 -11.46
C GLY A 60 -0.46 0.11 -11.83
N LYS A 61 -1.68 -0.20 -11.38
CA LYS A 61 -2.81 0.75 -11.43
C LYS A 61 -3.01 1.38 -10.06
N PHE A 62 -2.78 2.68 -10.01
CA PHE A 62 -2.99 3.52 -8.84
C PHE A 62 -4.04 4.55 -9.20
N ALA A 63 -5.23 4.43 -8.64
CA ALA A 63 -6.20 5.50 -8.69
C ALA A 63 -6.57 5.89 -7.26
N THR A 64 -6.28 7.13 -6.93
CA THR A 64 -6.79 7.80 -5.74
C THR A 64 -7.96 8.64 -6.19
N ASP A 65 -9.13 8.38 -5.61
CA ASP A 65 -10.15 9.42 -5.51
C ASP A 65 -9.72 10.47 -4.47
#